data_AF-A0A822CGE3-F1
#
_entry.id   AF-A0A822CGE3-F1
#
_cell.length_a   1.000
_cell.length_b   1.000
_cell.length_c   1.000
_cell.angle_alpha   90.00
_cell.angle_beta   90.00
_cell.angle_gamma   90.00
#
_symmetry.space_group_name_H-M   'P 1'
#
loop_
_entity.id
_entity.type
_entity.pdbx_description
1 polymer ?
#
loop_
_entity_poly.entity_id
_entity_poly.type
_entity_poly.pdbx_seq_one_letter_code
_entity_poly.pdbx_strand_id
1 'polypeptide(L)'
;MALFQRNQFGFKRTGSSITVPNNDVAHLMYYFNAVCYCIDYNDSDVSRYRNFQNWASLSYNEIRVLLALCLTISPNVLNNKVFFNSDSLCGNNANEFFEVSQISHQLMAVQSIVIAGRTCRVTRIMTYKMSWMHEHYINPIQRLARQYNTNTAQSSSCVIS
;
A
#
# COMPACT_ATOMS: atom_id res chain seq x y z
N MET A 1 -5.54 -4.85 -23.74
CA MET A 1 -6.42 -5.63 -22.86
C MET A 1 -5.78 -6.99 -22.65
N ALA A 2 -5.27 -7.29 -21.46
CA ALA A 2 -4.71 -8.61 -21.16
C ALA A 2 -5.83 -9.54 -20.68
N LEU A 3 -6.08 -10.59 -21.47
CA LEU A 3 -7.00 -11.68 -21.14
C LEU A 3 -6.44 -12.49 -19.96
N PHE A 4 -6.98 -12.25 -18.76
CA PHE A 4 -6.79 -13.15 -17.62
C PHE A 4 -7.64 -14.41 -17.85
N GLN A 5 -7.08 -15.35 -18.62
CA GLN A 5 -7.68 -16.66 -18.82
C GLN A 5 -7.59 -17.45 -17.51
N ARG A 6 -8.73 -18.00 -17.07
CA ARG A 6 -8.91 -18.83 -15.87
C ARG A 6 -7.94 -20.02 -15.88
N ASN A 7 -6.77 -19.87 -15.28
CA ASN A 7 -5.98 -20.99 -14.77
C ASN A 7 -6.11 -20.99 -13.24
N GLN A 8 -7.01 -21.85 -12.74
CA GLN A 8 -7.37 -21.99 -11.32
C GLN A 8 -6.35 -22.73 -10.44
N PHE A 9 -5.11 -22.95 -10.88
CA PHE A 9 -4.20 -23.86 -10.18
C PHE A 9 -2.90 -23.16 -9.73
N GLY A 10 -2.75 -23.01 -8.41
CA GLY A 10 -1.46 -22.72 -7.75
C GLY A 10 -1.45 -21.59 -6.71
N PHE A 11 -2.49 -20.77 -6.55
CA PHE A 11 -2.37 -19.61 -5.66
C PHE A 11 -2.82 -19.93 -4.22
N LYS A 12 -1.88 -19.99 -3.29
CA LYS A 12 -2.20 -20.04 -1.85
C LYS A 12 -2.68 -18.68 -1.39
N ARG A 13 -3.98 -18.59 -1.04
CA ARG A 13 -4.56 -17.42 -0.38
C ARG A 13 -3.96 -17.28 1.02
N THR A 14 -3.53 -16.07 1.36
CA THR A 14 -2.91 -15.76 2.65
C THR A 14 -3.55 -14.57 3.36
N GLY A 15 -4.59 -13.97 2.76
CA GLY A 15 -5.28 -12.83 3.34
C GLY A 15 -6.10 -13.19 4.59
N SER A 16 -6.28 -12.20 5.45
CA SER A 16 -7.20 -12.24 6.59
C SER A 16 -8.13 -11.04 6.55
N SER A 17 -9.33 -11.18 7.12
CA SER A 17 -10.24 -10.06 7.30
C SER A 17 -9.71 -9.15 8.40
N ILE A 18 -9.54 -7.87 8.10
CA ILE A 18 -8.97 -6.88 9.00
C ILE A 18 -9.90 -5.67 9.05
N THR A 19 -10.23 -5.22 10.26
CA THR A 19 -10.93 -3.96 10.49
C THR A 19 -9.91 -2.85 10.68
N VAL A 20 -9.93 -1.86 9.77
CA VAL A 20 -9.09 -0.67 9.85
C VAL A 20 -9.86 0.44 10.57
N PRO A 21 -9.25 1.14 11.55
CA PRO A 21 -9.88 2.31 12.18
C PRO A 21 -10.25 3.37 11.13
N ASN A 22 -11.40 4.03 11.30
CA ASN A 22 -11.87 5.09 10.41
C ASN A 22 -11.07 6.39 10.60
N ASN A 23 -9.81 6.38 10.16
CA ASN A 23 -8.88 7.49 10.23
C ASN A 23 -7.92 7.46 9.04
N ASP A 24 -7.69 8.61 8.41
CA ASP A 24 -6.87 8.70 7.19
C ASP A 24 -5.44 8.17 7.38
N VAL A 25 -4.84 8.42 8.55
CA VAL A 25 -3.48 7.91 8.86
C VAL A 25 -3.51 6.40 8.99
N ALA A 26 -4.51 5.85 9.70
CA ALA A 26 -4.68 4.39 9.83
C ALA A 26 -4.87 3.71 8.47
N HIS A 27 -5.67 4.30 7.58
CA HIS A 27 -5.87 3.81 6.22
C HIS A 27 -4.56 3.80 5.42
N LEU A 28 -3.75 4.87 5.49
CA LEU A 28 -2.44 4.90 4.81
C LEU A 28 -1.43 3.92 5.41
N MET A 29 -1.39 3.77 6.74
CA MET A 29 -0.54 2.77 7.39
C MET A 29 -0.94 1.35 6.97
N TYR A 30 -2.25 1.09 6.84
CA TYR A 30 -2.73 -0.20 6.35
C TYR A 30 -2.33 -0.44 4.89
N TYR A 31 -2.45 0.58 4.02
CA TYR A 31 -1.93 0.50 2.65
C TYR A 31 -0.44 0.17 2.64
N PHE A 32 0.36 0.91 3.41
CA PHE A 32 1.80 0.69 3.49
C PHE A 32 2.15 -0.71 4.01
N ASN A 33 1.42 -1.20 5.02
CA ASN A 33 1.55 -2.56 5.51
C ASN A 33 1.21 -3.61 4.42
N ALA A 34 0.16 -3.39 3.62
CA ALA A 34 -0.18 -4.27 2.51
C ALA A 34 0.92 -4.33 1.44
N VAL A 35 1.56 -3.20 1.14
CA VAL A 35 2.74 -3.16 0.27
C VAL A 35 3.87 -4.00 0.88
N CYS A 36 4.27 -3.71 2.12
CA CYS A 36 5.33 -4.43 2.83
C CYS A 36 5.04 -5.93 3.03
N TYR A 37 3.78 -6.35 3.00
CA TYR A 37 3.42 -7.77 3.04
C TYR A 37 3.69 -8.50 1.72
N CYS A 38 3.68 -7.75 0.61
CA CYS A 38 3.91 -8.28 -0.73
C CYS A 38 5.39 -8.34 -1.12
N ILE A 39 6.19 -7.43 -0.59
CA ILE A 39 7.63 -7.36 -0.83
C ILE A 39 8.42 -7.83 0.38
N ASP A 40 9.59 -8.41 0.15
CA ASP A 40 10.56 -8.69 1.20
C ASP A 40 11.25 -7.39 1.63
N TYR A 41 10.54 -6.59 2.41
CA TYR A 41 11.00 -5.31 2.95
C TYR A 41 11.08 -5.40 4.46
N ASN A 42 12.21 -5.95 4.93
CA ASN A 42 12.52 -6.07 6.35
C ASN A 42 13.46 -4.94 6.78
N ASP A 43 12.91 -3.74 6.93
CA ASP A 43 13.61 -2.62 7.54
C ASP A 43 12.98 -2.34 8.92
N SER A 44 13.78 -2.42 9.97
CA SER A 44 13.32 -2.21 11.35
C SER A 44 12.71 -0.83 11.54
N ASP A 45 13.20 0.16 10.79
CA ASP A 45 12.77 1.55 10.86
C ASP A 45 11.35 1.76 10.31
N VAL A 46 10.88 0.90 9.40
CA VAL A 46 9.52 1.02 8.86
C VAL A 46 8.46 0.25 9.64
N SER A 47 8.87 -0.54 10.62
CA SER A 47 7.96 -1.36 11.43
C SER A 47 6.87 -0.52 12.11
N ARG A 48 7.24 0.68 12.57
CA ARG A 48 6.32 1.61 13.22
C ARG A 48 5.20 2.10 12.30
N TYR A 49 5.50 2.30 11.01
CA TYR A 49 4.53 2.77 10.01
C TYR A 49 3.55 1.68 9.56
N ARG A 50 3.78 0.42 9.93
CA ARG A 50 2.90 -0.71 9.62
C ARG A 50 1.81 -0.95 10.66
N ASN A 51 1.97 -0.42 11.88
CA ASN A 51 1.02 -0.65 12.96
C ASN A 51 -0.19 0.30 12.90
N PHE A 52 -1.09 0.05 11.95
CA PHE A 52 -2.28 0.87 11.72
C PHE A 52 -3.27 0.89 12.89
N GLN A 53 -3.21 -0.07 13.82
CA GLN A 53 -4.02 -0.02 15.06
C GLN A 53 -3.53 1.05 16.03
N ASN A 54 -2.22 1.35 16.00
CA ASN A 54 -1.59 2.36 16.85
C ASN A 54 -1.30 3.67 16.10
N TRP A 55 -2.16 4.04 15.16
CA TRP A 55 -2.00 5.24 14.32
C TRP A 55 -1.88 6.54 15.15
N ALA A 56 -2.55 6.61 16.30
CA ALA A 56 -2.54 7.77 17.18
C ALA A 56 -1.20 8.02 17.87
N SER A 57 -0.27 7.06 17.83
CA SER A 57 1.08 7.19 18.40
C SER A 57 2.09 7.87 17.47
N LEU A 58 1.71 8.17 16.23
CA LEU A 58 2.57 8.87 15.28
C LEU A 58 2.52 10.38 15.54
N SER A 59 3.70 10.97 15.66
CA SER A 59 3.87 12.42 15.71
C SER A 59 3.62 13.06 14.33
N TYR A 60 3.42 14.37 14.31
CA TYR A 60 3.25 15.16 13.09
C TYR A 60 4.36 14.92 12.05
N ASN A 61 5.62 14.89 12.50
CA ASN A 61 6.76 14.65 11.62
C ASN A 61 6.75 13.21 11.06
N GLU A 62 6.37 12.23 11.87
CA GLU A 62 6.27 10.84 11.43
C GLU A 62 5.14 10.63 10.42
N ILE A 63 4.02 11.35 10.55
CA ILE A 63 2.95 11.32 9.55
C ILE A 63 3.42 11.90 8.21
N ARG A 64 4.26 12.96 8.23
CA ARG A 64 4.88 13.50 6.99
C ARG A 64 5.82 12.48 6.33
N VAL A 65 6.60 11.75 7.13
CA VAL A 65 7.45 10.67 6.62
C VAL A 65 6.59 9.56 6.00
N LEU A 66 5.52 9.13 6.67
CA LEU A 66 4.56 8.16 6.13
C LEU A 66 3.98 8.64 4.79
N LEU A 67 3.57 9.90 4.69
CA LEU A 67 3.07 10.47 3.43
C LEU A 67 4.11 10.42 2.31
N ALA A 68 5.35 10.82 2.60
CA ALA A 68 6.44 10.76 1.62
C ALA A 68 6.73 9.32 1.17
N LEU A 69 6.68 8.35 2.10
CA LEU A 69 6.81 6.92 1.79
C LEU A 69 5.67 6.44 0.88
N CYS A 70 4.42 6.71 1.26
CA CYS A 70 3.25 6.33 0.46
C CYS A 70 3.25 6.97 -0.94
N LEU A 71 3.73 8.21 -1.08
CA LEU A 71 3.88 8.88 -2.39
C LEU A 71 4.99 8.24 -3.23
N THR A 72 6.11 7.89 -2.60
CA THR A 72 7.24 7.21 -3.27
C THR A 72 6.81 5.83 -3.76
N ILE A 73 6.04 5.12 -2.95
CA ILE A 73 5.52 3.78 -3.25
C ILE A 73 4.07 3.88 -3.74
N SER A 74 3.81 4.76 -4.71
CA SER A 74 2.47 4.96 -5.22
C SER A 74 1.92 3.71 -5.92
N PRO A 75 0.58 3.51 -5.95
CA PRO A 75 -0.06 2.41 -6.67
C PRO A 75 0.37 2.33 -8.12
N ASN A 76 0.67 3.46 -8.78
CA ASN A 76 1.12 3.49 -10.16
C ASN A 76 2.45 2.76 -10.38
N VAL A 77 3.36 2.80 -9.41
CA VAL A 77 4.66 2.10 -9.47
C VAL A 77 4.48 0.60 -9.28
N LEU A 78 3.49 0.21 -8.47
CA LEU A 78 3.18 -1.17 -8.11
C LEU A 78 2.17 -1.86 -9.03
N ASN A 79 1.41 -1.08 -9.81
CA ASN A 79 0.33 -1.57 -10.65
C ASN A 79 0.88 -2.52 -11.72
N ASN A 80 0.17 -3.62 -11.94
CA ASN A 80 0.54 -4.72 -12.84
C ASN A 80 1.88 -5.38 -12.50
N LYS A 81 2.45 -5.13 -11.32
CA LYS A 81 3.69 -5.75 -10.84
C LYS A 81 3.47 -6.52 -9.55
N VAL A 82 2.92 -5.83 -8.56
CA VAL A 82 2.62 -6.37 -7.23
C VAL A 82 1.11 -6.30 -6.97
N PHE A 83 0.49 -5.18 -7.39
CA PHE A 83 -0.92 -4.93 -7.20
C PHE A 83 -1.66 -5.09 -8.53
N PHE A 84 -2.72 -5.89 -8.52
CA PHE A 84 -3.54 -6.19 -9.69
C PHE A 84 -4.99 -5.84 -9.42
N ASN A 85 -5.57 -4.96 -10.22
CA ASN A 85 -7.00 -4.71 -10.13
C ASN A 85 -7.77 -5.90 -10.73
N SER A 86 -8.51 -6.62 -9.89
CA SER A 86 -9.28 -7.79 -10.32
C SER A 86 -10.39 -8.13 -9.33
N ASP A 87 -11.62 -7.80 -9.70
CA ASP A 87 -12.80 -8.11 -8.89
C ASP A 87 -13.07 -9.62 -8.84
N SER A 88 -12.76 -10.34 -9.92
CA SER A 88 -12.98 -11.79 -10.03
C SER A 88 -12.08 -12.60 -9.08
N LEU A 89 -10.84 -12.16 -8.87
CA LEU A 89 -9.89 -12.80 -7.96
C LEU A 89 -10.16 -12.44 -6.49
N CYS A 90 -10.65 -11.23 -6.22
CA CYS A 90 -11.04 -10.81 -4.87
C CYS A 90 -12.33 -11.50 -4.37
N GLY A 91 -13.23 -11.87 -5.28
CA GLY A 91 -14.51 -12.49 -4.92
C GLY A 91 -15.35 -11.56 -4.03
N ASN A 92 -15.66 -12.00 -2.81
CA ASN A 92 -16.42 -11.20 -1.83
C ASN A 92 -15.55 -10.22 -1.03
N ASN A 93 -14.23 -10.38 -1.05
CA ASN A 93 -13.31 -9.53 -0.30
C ASN A 93 -13.02 -8.22 -1.05
N ALA A 94 -12.56 -7.20 -0.33
CA ALA A 94 -12.12 -5.93 -0.92
C ALA A 94 -10.71 -6.05 -1.55
N ASN A 95 -9.86 -6.87 -0.95
CA ASN A 95 -8.54 -7.27 -1.44
C ASN A 95 -8.23 -8.72 -1.06
N GLU A 96 -7.27 -9.34 -1.74
CA GLU A 96 -6.80 -10.70 -1.46
C GLU A 96 -5.30 -10.81 -1.75
N PHE A 97 -4.60 -11.67 -0.99
CA PHE A 97 -3.15 -11.88 -1.14
C PHE A 97 -2.84 -13.30 -1.59
N PHE A 98 -1.90 -13.43 -2.53
CA PHE A 98 -1.48 -14.72 -3.09
C PHE A 98 0.04 -14.87 -3.05
N GLU A 99 0.54 -16.02 -2.61
CA GLU A 99 1.98 -16.31 -2.59
C GLU A 99 2.55 -16.57 -3.99
N VAL A 100 3.74 -15.99 -4.26
CA VAL A 100 4.44 -16.11 -5.55
C VAL A 100 5.13 -17.47 -5.73
N SER A 101 5.36 -18.21 -4.65
CA SER A 101 6.11 -19.47 -4.62
C SER A 101 5.52 -20.61 -5.46
N GLN A 102 4.32 -20.48 -5.99
CA GLN A 102 3.64 -21.49 -6.81
C GLN A 102 3.16 -20.96 -8.18
N ILE A 103 3.58 -19.75 -8.57
CA ILE A 103 3.11 -19.15 -9.80
C ILE A 103 3.85 -19.77 -11.00
N SER A 104 3.07 -20.44 -11.86
CA SER A 104 3.54 -21.07 -13.09
C SER A 104 4.28 -20.08 -14.00
N HIS A 105 5.23 -20.60 -14.78
CA HIS A 105 6.15 -19.89 -15.68
C HIS A 105 5.52 -18.86 -16.66
N GLN A 106 4.19 -18.74 -16.73
CA GLN A 106 3.49 -17.74 -17.54
C GLN A 106 3.35 -16.36 -16.85
N LEU A 107 3.52 -16.26 -15.52
CA LEU A 107 3.48 -14.98 -14.79
C LEU A 107 4.88 -14.46 -14.41
N MET A 108 5.93 -14.84 -15.15
CA MET A 108 7.34 -14.48 -14.88
C MET A 108 7.68 -13.02 -15.20
N ALA A 109 6.85 -12.05 -14.83
CA ALA A 109 7.15 -10.65 -15.11
C ALA A 109 7.85 -9.92 -13.96
N VAL A 110 7.67 -10.32 -12.69
CA VAL A 110 8.22 -9.54 -11.57
C VAL A 110 8.66 -10.40 -10.38
N GLN A 111 9.90 -10.88 -10.42
CA GLN A 111 10.56 -11.47 -9.24
C GLN A 111 11.10 -10.39 -8.29
N SER A 112 11.38 -9.20 -8.81
CA SER A 112 11.90 -8.07 -8.05
C SER A 112 11.45 -6.73 -8.64
N ILE A 113 11.24 -5.73 -7.79
CA ILE A 113 10.98 -4.34 -8.18
C ILE A 113 11.96 -3.40 -7.51
N VAL A 114 12.25 -2.27 -8.16
CA VAL A 114 13.03 -1.21 -7.54
C VAL A 114 12.07 -0.23 -6.87
N ILE A 115 12.18 -0.10 -5.55
CA ILE A 115 11.44 0.86 -4.72
C ILE A 115 12.45 1.73 -4.01
N ALA A 116 12.34 3.05 -4.18
CA ALA A 116 13.24 4.03 -3.55
C ALA A 116 14.75 3.70 -3.77
N GLY A 117 15.10 3.22 -4.97
CA GLY A 117 16.48 2.84 -5.31
C GLY A 117 16.95 1.48 -4.77
N ARG A 118 16.12 0.77 -4.01
CA ARG A 118 16.42 -0.59 -3.52
C ARG A 118 15.68 -1.64 -4.34
N THR A 119 16.36 -2.73 -4.66
CA THR A 119 15.72 -3.88 -5.32
C THR A 119 15.06 -4.76 -4.25
N CYS A 120 13.74 -4.81 -4.26
CA CYS A 120 12.91 -5.59 -3.35
C CYS A 120 12.39 -6.83 -4.07
N ARG A 121 12.53 -8.00 -3.44
CA ARG A 121 11.96 -9.25 -3.96
C ARG A 121 10.45 -9.26 -3.71
N VAL A 122 9.68 -9.69 -4.71
CA VAL A 122 8.23 -9.85 -4.57
C VAL A 122 7.95 -11.27 -4.08
N THR A 123 7.38 -11.40 -2.89
CA THR A 123 7.04 -12.71 -2.28
C THR A 123 5.56 -13.02 -2.42
N ARG A 124 4.71 -11.99 -2.51
CA ARG A 124 3.26 -12.11 -2.68
C ARG A 124 2.77 -11.06 -3.67
N ILE A 125 1.62 -11.33 -4.28
CA ILE A 125 0.86 -10.36 -5.06
C ILE A 125 -0.44 -10.04 -4.32
N MET A 126 -0.94 -8.82 -4.50
CA MET A 126 -2.25 -8.40 -4.01
C MET A 126 -3.19 -8.16 -5.17
N THR A 127 -4.37 -8.76 -5.12
CA THR A 127 -5.48 -8.32 -5.96
C THR A 127 -6.39 -7.41 -5.17
N TYR A 128 -6.96 -6.40 -5.82
CA TYR A 128 -7.84 -5.46 -5.13
C TYR A 128 -9.00 -4.99 -6.02
N LYS A 129 -10.12 -4.69 -5.37
CA LYS A 129 -11.22 -3.92 -5.94
C LYS A 129 -10.92 -2.44 -5.86
N MET A 130 -11.39 -1.65 -6.82
CA MET A 130 -11.07 -0.22 -6.84
C MET A 130 -11.62 0.55 -5.62
N SER A 131 -12.70 0.04 -4.99
CA SER A 131 -13.19 0.54 -3.70
C SER A 131 -12.12 0.51 -2.60
N TRP A 132 -11.37 -0.59 -2.49
CA TRP A 132 -10.27 -0.72 -1.53
C TRP A 132 -9.20 0.35 -1.74
N MET A 133 -8.85 0.61 -3.01
CA MET A 133 -7.84 1.61 -3.35
C MET A 133 -8.30 3.03 -3.01
N HIS A 134 -9.58 3.33 -3.25
CA HIS A 134 -10.16 4.61 -2.86
C HIS A 134 -10.18 4.81 -1.35
N GLU A 135 -10.59 3.78 -0.62
CA GLU A 135 -10.73 3.81 0.83
C GLU A 135 -9.38 3.90 1.55
N HIS A 136 -8.39 3.11 1.13
CA HIS A 136 -7.14 2.97 1.87
C HIS A 136 -5.97 3.81 1.35
N TYR A 137 -6.04 4.34 0.11
CA TYR A 137 -4.96 5.14 -0.45
C TYR A 137 -5.44 6.48 -1.03
N ILE A 138 -6.29 6.47 -2.06
CA ILE A 138 -6.58 7.67 -2.87
C ILE A 138 -7.24 8.77 -2.00
N ASN A 139 -8.29 8.43 -1.28
CA ASN A 139 -9.01 9.44 -0.48
C ASN A 139 -8.18 9.89 0.74
N PRO A 140 -7.57 8.98 1.54
CA PRO A 140 -6.73 9.36 2.67
C PRO A 140 -5.52 10.21 2.27
N ILE A 141 -4.79 9.83 1.21
CA ILE A 141 -3.59 10.57 0.80
C ILE A 141 -3.92 11.98 0.33
N GLN A 142 -5.05 12.16 -0.36
CA GLN A 142 -5.51 13.48 -0.79
C GLN A 142 -5.90 14.35 0.40
N ARG A 143 -6.64 13.81 1.38
CA ARG A 143 -7.05 14.56 2.58
C ARG A 143 -5.84 14.96 3.43
N LEU A 144 -4.94 14.01 3.68
CA LEU A 144 -3.73 14.27 4.46
C LEU A 144 -2.75 15.19 3.72
N ALA A 145 -2.54 15.01 2.41
CA ALA A 145 -1.70 15.93 1.65
C ALA A 145 -2.21 17.37 1.75
N ARG A 146 -3.54 17.59 1.70
CA ARG A 146 -4.11 18.93 1.91
C ARG A 146 -3.77 19.48 3.30
N GLN A 147 -4.03 18.71 4.36
CA GLN A 147 -3.81 19.14 5.75
C GLN A 147 -2.34 19.44 6.07
N TYR A 148 -1.42 18.62 5.55
CA TYR A 148 0.00 18.71 5.87
C TYR A 148 0.78 19.62 4.92
N ASN A 149 0.26 19.91 3.72
CA ASN A 149 0.80 20.96 2.84
C ASN A 149 0.32 22.37 3.21
N THR A 150 -0.87 22.52 3.81
CA THR A 150 -1.33 23.84 4.32
C THR A 150 -0.57 24.30 5.56
N ASN A 151 -0.13 23.38 6.41
CA ASN A 151 0.64 23.71 7.62
C ASN A 151 2.04 24.25 7.34
N THR A 152 2.65 23.96 6.18
CA THR A 152 3.92 24.58 5.78
C THR A 152 3.77 26.05 5.39
N ALA A 153 2.56 26.54 5.10
CA ALA A 153 2.32 27.95 4.78
C ALA A 153 1.95 28.80 6.01
N GLN A 154 1.53 28.20 7.13
CA GLN A 154 1.13 28.95 8.33
C GLN A 154 2.27 29.23 9.32
N SER A 155 3.46 28.66 9.15
CA SER A 155 4.63 29.00 9.98
C SER A 155 5.39 30.26 9.54
N SER A 156 4.94 30.96 8.49
CA SER A 156 5.59 32.20 8.01
C SER A 156 4.85 33.49 8.38
N SER A 157 3.73 33.42 9.11
CA SER A 157 2.99 34.62 9.56
C SER A 157 3.10 34.82 11.07
N CYS A 158 4.33 34.89 11.58
CA CYS A 158 4.60 35.61 12.82
C CYS A 158 5.78 36.54 12.57
N VAL A 159 5.51 37.63 11.85
CA VAL A 159 6.39 38.79 11.78
C VAL A 159 5.52 40.03 11.98
N ILE A 160 5.50 40.47 13.24
CA ILE A 160 5.49 41.86 13.72
C ILE A 160 4.53 42.83 13.00
N SER A 161 3.50 43.29 13.72
CA SER A 161 3.19 44.72 13.93
C SER A 161 2.30 44.86 15.15
#